data_AF-A0A7X6GZZ1-F1
#
_entry.id   AF-A0A7X6GZZ1-F1
#
_cell.length_a   1.000
_cell.length_b   1.000
_cell.length_c   1.000
_cell.angle_alpha   90.00
_cell.angle_beta   90.00
_cell.angle_gamma   90.00
#
_symmetry.space_group_name_H-M   'P 1'
#
loop_
_entity.id
_entity.type
_entity.pdbx_description
1 polymer ?
#
loop_
_entity_poly.entity_id
_entity_poly.type
_entity_poly.pdbx_seq_one_letter_code
_entity_poly.pdbx_strand_id
1 'polypeptide(L)'
;MTRTLAAAALAAVSLAGPALADWAQSPITMGFTAPGQAGSVACPAGGSPGPIWGVGAYTSDSSICSAAVHMGLITPAAGGTVTFQTLPGQPSYPGATQNGVSSMTYGAWSLSFMVTGASAAAPVPAGPMPIGWDTSLDATGQAGAVGATLAFLCPPGQPGAAGVWGTDLYTSDSAICMAAQHRGVIAPGAGGVVQVLVLGRQDAFAGSARGGIASSDYGAWDRSFLFR
;
A
#
# COMPACT_ATOMS: atom_id res chain seq x y z
N MET A 1 8.45 -45.38 -33.79
CA MET A 1 7.13 -45.11 -33.18
C MET A 1 7.31 -44.08 -32.09
N THR A 2 6.51 -43.04 -32.19
CA THR A 2 6.54 -41.68 -31.61
C THR A 2 6.81 -41.58 -30.10
N ARG A 3 7.79 -40.75 -29.70
CA ARG A 3 7.95 -40.25 -28.32
C ARG A 3 7.06 -39.02 -28.16
N THR A 4 6.03 -39.13 -27.34
CA THR A 4 5.12 -38.02 -27.00
C THR A 4 5.85 -37.04 -26.09
N LEU A 5 6.15 -35.83 -26.60
CA LEU A 5 6.57 -34.70 -25.79
C LEU A 5 5.32 -34.12 -25.12
N ALA A 6 5.21 -34.26 -23.80
CA ALA A 6 4.24 -33.51 -23.02
C ALA A 6 4.73 -32.06 -22.95
N ALA A 7 4.01 -31.15 -23.60
CA ALA A 7 4.22 -29.72 -23.44
C ALA A 7 3.89 -29.33 -21.99
N ALA A 8 4.89 -28.86 -21.24
CA ALA A 8 4.66 -28.20 -19.98
C ALA A 8 3.86 -26.91 -20.25
N ALA A 9 2.62 -26.89 -19.80
CA ALA A 9 1.82 -25.67 -19.81
C ALA A 9 2.48 -24.66 -18.86
N LEU A 10 3.07 -23.59 -19.42
CA LEU A 10 3.41 -22.41 -18.65
C LEU A 10 2.09 -21.82 -18.15
N ALA A 11 1.83 -21.97 -16.85
CA ALA A 11 0.84 -21.16 -16.18
C ALA A 11 1.29 -19.70 -16.30
N ALA A 12 0.56 -18.91 -17.08
CA ALA A 12 0.71 -17.47 -17.07
C ALA A 12 0.29 -16.99 -15.67
N VAL A 13 1.28 -16.70 -14.81
CA VAL A 13 1.04 -15.94 -13.60
C VAL A 13 0.57 -14.56 -14.06
N SER A 14 -0.73 -14.33 -13.94
CA SER A 14 -1.32 -13.01 -14.04
C SER A 14 -0.69 -12.16 -12.93
N LEU A 15 0.35 -11.39 -13.27
CA LEU A 15 0.81 -10.28 -12.47
C LEU A 15 -0.29 -9.22 -12.51
N ALA A 16 -1.28 -9.35 -11.63
CA ALA A 16 -2.10 -8.22 -11.25
C ALA A 16 -1.10 -7.13 -10.84
N GLY A 17 -1.06 -6.03 -11.61
CA GLY A 17 -0.19 -4.91 -11.29
C GLY A 17 -0.40 -4.49 -9.82
N PRO A 18 0.65 -4.02 -9.14
CA PRO A 18 0.55 -3.70 -7.71
C PRO A 18 -0.61 -2.74 -7.48
N ALA A 19 -1.57 -3.18 -6.67
CA ALA A 19 -2.71 -2.34 -6.32
C ALA A 19 -2.17 -1.10 -5.61
N LEU A 20 -2.39 0.07 -6.22
CA LEU A 20 -2.45 1.35 -5.51
C LEU A 20 -3.27 1.09 -4.25
N ALA A 21 -2.75 1.48 -3.07
CA ALA A 21 -3.36 1.12 -1.80
C ALA A 21 -4.88 1.39 -1.81
N ASP A 22 -5.61 0.30 -1.66
CA ASP A 22 -7.00 0.27 -2.06
C ASP A 22 -7.87 0.84 -0.95
N TRP A 23 -8.63 1.89 -1.27
CA TRP A 23 -9.70 2.38 -0.39
C TRP A 23 -10.76 1.30 -0.14
N ALA A 24 -10.70 0.13 -0.80
CA ALA A 24 -11.52 -1.05 -0.51
C ALA A 24 -11.08 -1.89 0.70
N GLN A 25 -9.98 -1.56 1.39
CA GLN A 25 -9.59 -2.31 2.59
C GLN A 25 -10.68 -2.25 3.68
N SER A 26 -11.03 -3.42 4.19
CA SER A 26 -11.99 -3.64 5.27
C SER A 26 -11.38 -4.55 6.35
N PRO A 27 -11.97 -4.61 7.56
CA PRO A 27 -11.49 -5.54 8.59
C PRO A 27 -11.40 -6.99 8.10
N ILE A 28 -12.38 -7.48 7.33
CA ILE A 28 -12.35 -8.86 6.83
C ILE A 28 -11.21 -9.08 5.84
N THR A 29 -10.98 -8.16 4.90
CA THR A 29 -9.89 -8.32 3.92
C THR A 29 -8.52 -8.29 4.58
N MET A 30 -8.41 -7.64 5.74
CA MET A 30 -7.21 -7.59 6.57
C MET A 30 -7.12 -8.75 7.59
N GLY A 31 -8.08 -9.70 7.59
CA GLY A 31 -8.05 -10.90 8.44
C GLY A 31 -8.59 -10.71 9.86
N PHE A 32 -9.27 -9.59 10.16
CA PHE A 32 -9.94 -9.39 11.43
C PHE A 32 -11.29 -10.11 11.42
N THR A 33 -11.41 -11.16 12.23
CA THR A 33 -12.53 -12.12 12.19
C THR A 33 -13.27 -12.26 13.52
N ALA A 34 -12.81 -11.59 14.57
CA ALA A 34 -13.41 -11.63 15.90
C ALA A 34 -13.59 -10.20 16.49
N PRO A 35 -14.56 -9.99 17.40
CA PRO A 35 -14.70 -8.73 18.13
C PRO A 35 -13.48 -8.40 19.00
N GLY A 36 -13.25 -7.12 19.24
CA GLY A 36 -12.23 -6.62 20.16
C GLY A 36 -10.82 -6.49 19.56
N GLN A 37 -10.63 -6.85 18.30
CA GLN A 37 -9.36 -6.68 17.60
C GLN A 37 -9.22 -5.22 17.13
N ALA A 38 -8.01 -4.68 17.17
CA ALA A 38 -7.72 -3.33 16.71
C ALA A 38 -6.72 -3.36 15.55
N GLY A 39 -6.84 -2.40 14.65
CA GLY A 39 -5.99 -2.29 13.47
C GLY A 39 -5.82 -0.85 13.01
N SER A 40 -4.96 -0.67 12.02
CA SER A 40 -4.80 0.62 11.34
C SER A 40 -4.62 0.43 9.84
N VAL A 41 -5.08 1.41 9.07
CA VAL A 41 -4.92 1.45 7.61
C VAL A 41 -4.47 2.85 7.19
N ALA A 42 -3.56 2.93 6.22
CA ALA A 42 -3.22 4.19 5.58
C ALA A 42 -4.11 4.41 4.36
N CYS A 43 -4.91 5.45 4.41
CA CYS A 43 -5.78 5.91 3.34
C CYS A 43 -4.99 6.91 2.47
N PRO A 44 -4.64 6.56 1.22
CA PRO A 44 -3.90 7.47 0.36
C PRO A 44 -4.71 8.74 0.05
N ALA A 45 -3.98 9.83 -0.14
CA ALA A 45 -4.51 11.09 -0.68
C ALA A 45 -5.05 10.89 -2.10
N GLY A 46 -6.12 11.61 -2.44
CA GLY A 46 -6.81 11.51 -3.73
C GLY A 46 -7.58 10.21 -3.93
N GLY A 47 -7.87 9.48 -2.86
CA GLY A 47 -8.64 8.24 -2.95
C GLY A 47 -10.12 8.46 -3.27
N SER A 48 -10.78 7.39 -3.70
CA SER A 48 -12.21 7.39 -4.00
C SER A 48 -12.96 6.59 -2.92
N PRO A 49 -13.96 7.17 -2.24
CA PRO A 49 -14.80 6.44 -1.30
C PRO A 49 -15.47 5.21 -1.94
N GLY A 50 -15.37 4.08 -1.26
CA GLY A 50 -16.07 2.83 -1.56
C GLY A 50 -17.34 2.65 -0.71
N PRO A 51 -18.04 1.51 -0.87
CA PRO A 51 -19.29 1.25 -0.16
C PRO A 51 -19.05 1.05 1.34
N ILE A 52 -20.02 1.53 2.12
CA ILE A 52 -20.09 1.34 3.58
C ILE A 52 -21.56 1.12 3.98
N TRP A 53 -21.77 0.36 5.05
CA TRP A 53 -23.07 0.08 5.63
C TRP A 53 -23.08 0.39 7.13
N GLY A 54 -23.98 1.23 7.59
CA GLY A 54 -24.08 1.67 8.99
C GLY A 54 -23.58 3.09 9.26
N VAL A 55 -23.72 3.53 10.52
CA VAL A 55 -23.28 4.83 11.02
C VAL A 55 -22.60 4.63 12.36
N GLY A 56 -21.34 5.05 12.48
CA GLY A 56 -20.52 4.86 13.68
C GLY A 56 -20.02 3.42 13.83
N ALA A 57 -20.94 2.45 13.87
CA ALA A 57 -20.63 1.04 13.68
C ALA A 57 -20.97 0.64 12.23
N TYR A 58 -19.98 0.10 11.53
CA TYR A 58 -20.09 -0.33 10.14
C TYR A 58 -19.93 -1.84 10.04
N THR A 59 -20.53 -2.48 9.02
CA THR A 59 -20.28 -3.90 8.74
C THR A 59 -18.80 -4.14 8.45
N SER A 60 -18.25 -5.28 8.87
CA SER A 60 -16.82 -5.58 8.75
C SER A 60 -16.28 -5.77 7.33
N ASP A 61 -17.14 -5.71 6.32
CA ASP A 61 -16.79 -5.65 4.89
C ASP A 61 -16.83 -4.22 4.32
N SER A 62 -17.26 -3.22 5.10
CA SER A 62 -17.23 -1.81 4.72
C SER A 62 -15.80 -1.28 4.60
N SER A 63 -15.58 -0.34 3.67
CA SER A 63 -14.32 0.39 3.54
C SER A 63 -13.99 1.19 4.80
N ILE A 64 -12.81 0.95 5.39
CA ILE A 64 -12.34 1.67 6.59
C ILE A 64 -12.08 3.15 6.28
N CYS A 65 -11.46 3.44 5.13
CA CYS A 65 -11.18 4.82 4.70
C CYS A 65 -12.45 5.62 4.43
N SER A 66 -13.45 4.98 3.81
CA SER A 66 -14.74 5.63 3.54
C SER A 66 -15.53 5.86 4.81
N ALA A 67 -15.48 4.92 5.77
CA ALA A 67 -16.05 5.10 7.09
C ALA A 67 -15.39 6.27 7.84
N ALA A 68 -14.07 6.45 7.72
CA ALA A 68 -13.37 7.58 8.34
C ALA A 68 -13.74 8.93 7.71
N VAL A 69 -13.90 9.00 6.37
CA VAL A 69 -14.45 10.19 5.70
C VAL A 69 -15.89 10.44 6.14
N HIS A 70 -16.72 9.39 6.17
CA HIS A 70 -18.12 9.48 6.59
C HIS A 70 -18.23 10.04 8.03
N MET A 71 -17.28 9.71 8.92
CA MET A 71 -17.19 10.28 10.27
C MET A 71 -16.53 11.66 10.34
N GLY A 72 -16.04 12.20 9.22
CA GLY A 72 -15.39 13.51 9.15
C GLY A 72 -13.97 13.54 9.73
N LEU A 73 -13.32 12.38 9.90
CA LEU A 73 -11.98 12.28 10.50
C LEU A 73 -10.85 12.53 9.49
N ILE A 74 -11.09 12.23 8.22
CA ILE A 74 -10.19 12.52 7.10
C ILE A 74 -11.00 13.01 5.89
N THR A 75 -10.32 13.51 4.85
CA THR A 75 -10.93 13.79 3.54
C THR A 75 -10.35 12.90 2.45
N PRO A 76 -11.08 12.62 1.36
CA PRO A 76 -10.52 11.88 0.22
C PRO A 76 -9.29 12.55 -0.38
N ALA A 77 -9.28 13.88 -0.43
CA ALA A 77 -8.16 14.66 -0.96
C ALA A 77 -6.89 14.52 -0.12
N ALA A 78 -7.00 14.59 1.21
CA ALA A 78 -5.84 14.54 2.09
C ALA A 78 -5.42 13.10 2.48
N GLY A 79 -6.36 12.17 2.54
CA GLY A 79 -6.11 10.84 3.12
C GLY A 79 -5.73 10.92 4.61
N GLY A 80 -4.99 9.92 5.08
CA GLY A 80 -4.50 9.84 6.47
C GLY A 80 -4.31 8.42 6.96
N THR A 81 -3.82 8.25 8.18
CA THR A 81 -3.82 6.93 8.85
C THR A 81 -5.03 6.84 9.74
N VAL A 82 -5.81 5.77 9.58
CA VAL A 82 -7.07 5.53 10.28
C VAL A 82 -6.88 4.33 11.20
N THR A 83 -7.25 4.46 12.47
CA THR A 83 -7.30 3.34 13.43
C THR A 83 -8.74 2.89 13.63
N PHE A 84 -8.93 1.60 13.82
CA PHE A 84 -10.26 1.02 14.01
C PHE A 84 -10.24 -0.12 15.03
N GLN A 85 -11.43 -0.50 15.48
CA GLN A 85 -11.64 -1.66 16.34
C GLN A 85 -12.85 -2.47 15.87
N THR A 86 -12.72 -3.79 15.81
CA THR A 86 -13.83 -4.70 15.53
C THR A 86 -14.74 -4.87 16.75
N LEU A 87 -16.03 -5.03 16.49
CA LEU A 87 -17.09 -5.13 17.49
C LEU A 87 -17.98 -6.33 17.16
N PRO A 88 -18.81 -6.81 18.10
CA PRO A 88 -19.87 -7.74 17.79
C PRO A 88 -20.75 -7.23 16.64
N GLY A 89 -21.28 -8.16 15.85
CA GLY A 89 -22.28 -7.88 14.82
C GLY A 89 -23.56 -7.26 15.41
N GLN A 90 -24.30 -6.53 14.57
CA GLN A 90 -25.58 -5.91 14.94
C GLN A 90 -26.72 -6.50 14.12
N PRO A 91 -27.96 -6.51 14.65
CA PRO A 91 -29.13 -6.99 13.90
C PRO A 91 -29.56 -6.06 12.76
N SER A 92 -29.09 -4.80 12.75
CA SER A 92 -29.40 -3.81 11.72
C SER A 92 -28.37 -2.68 11.71
N TYR A 93 -28.09 -2.13 10.53
CA TYR A 93 -27.17 -1.01 10.33
C TYR A 93 -27.92 0.08 9.57
N PRO A 94 -28.32 1.19 10.22
CA PRO A 94 -28.98 2.29 9.52
C PRO A 94 -27.98 3.00 8.59
N GLY A 95 -28.38 3.30 7.36
CA GLY A 95 -27.60 4.13 6.44
C GLY A 95 -27.88 5.62 6.62
N ALA A 96 -26.90 6.45 6.30
CA ALA A 96 -27.02 7.91 6.26
C ALA A 96 -25.98 8.50 5.31
N THR A 97 -26.17 9.75 4.90
CA THR A 97 -25.15 10.51 4.17
C THR A 97 -24.50 11.51 5.12
N GLN A 98 -23.18 11.44 5.27
CA GLN A 98 -22.39 12.32 6.12
C GLN A 98 -21.07 12.66 5.43
N ASN A 99 -20.63 13.92 5.56
CA ASN A 99 -19.33 14.37 5.06
C ASN A 99 -19.07 14.03 3.58
N GLY A 100 -20.13 14.06 2.76
CA GLY A 100 -20.06 13.78 1.31
C GLY A 100 -20.01 12.29 0.94
N VAL A 101 -20.05 11.36 1.92
CA VAL A 101 -20.10 9.92 1.69
C VAL A 101 -21.47 9.39 2.10
N SER A 102 -22.04 8.49 1.29
CA SER A 102 -23.32 7.83 1.59
C SER A 102 -23.10 6.41 2.08
N SER A 103 -23.64 6.12 3.27
CA SER A 103 -23.75 4.80 3.83
C SER A 103 -25.12 4.18 3.54
N MET A 104 -25.14 2.88 3.26
CA MET A 104 -26.35 2.13 2.95
C MET A 104 -26.92 1.47 4.20
N THR A 105 -28.25 1.35 4.25
CA THR A 105 -28.91 0.55 5.28
C THR A 105 -28.69 -0.93 5.01
N TYR A 106 -28.41 -1.70 6.06
CA TYR A 106 -28.25 -3.14 5.99
C TYR A 106 -28.91 -3.88 7.16
N GLY A 107 -29.17 -5.17 6.97
CA GLY A 107 -29.74 -6.06 7.98
C GLY A 107 -28.69 -6.64 8.92
N ALA A 108 -28.98 -7.81 9.48
CA ALA A 108 -28.08 -8.45 10.43
C ALA A 108 -26.74 -8.84 9.77
N TRP A 109 -25.64 -8.59 10.48
CA TRP A 109 -24.29 -8.97 10.07
C TRP A 109 -23.48 -9.47 11.26
N SER A 110 -22.50 -10.34 11.02
CA SER A 110 -21.83 -11.11 12.08
C SER A 110 -20.73 -10.36 12.83
N LEU A 111 -20.12 -9.34 12.21
CA LEU A 111 -19.01 -8.59 12.79
C LEU A 111 -19.07 -7.11 12.36
N SER A 112 -18.90 -6.19 13.29
CA SER A 112 -18.85 -4.76 12.96
C SER A 112 -17.44 -4.21 13.17
N PHE A 113 -17.21 -2.97 12.76
CA PHE A 113 -16.11 -2.17 13.28
C PHE A 113 -16.54 -0.72 13.52
N MET A 114 -15.75 0.00 14.32
CA MET A 114 -15.81 1.44 14.42
C MET A 114 -14.44 2.04 14.14
N VAL A 115 -14.40 3.23 13.57
CA VAL A 115 -13.18 4.03 13.50
C VAL A 115 -12.95 4.66 14.87
N THR A 116 -11.75 4.47 15.43
CA THR A 116 -11.37 4.94 16.77
C THR A 116 -10.52 6.21 16.73
N GLY A 117 -9.93 6.54 15.57
CA GLY A 117 -9.12 7.73 15.39
C GLY A 117 -8.56 7.86 13.97
N ALA A 118 -8.02 9.04 13.66
CA ALA A 118 -7.24 9.25 12.47
C ALA A 118 -6.13 10.29 12.70
N SER A 119 -5.06 10.18 11.93
CA SER A 119 -3.99 11.16 11.83
C SER A 119 -3.77 11.58 10.39
N ALA A 120 -3.31 12.83 10.18
CA ALA A 120 -3.05 13.37 8.86
C ALA A 120 -2.01 12.53 8.10
N ALA A 121 -2.10 12.52 6.77
CA ALA A 121 -1.05 11.95 5.93
C ALA A 121 0.28 12.67 6.20
N ALA A 122 1.39 11.92 6.17
CA ALA A 122 2.71 12.49 6.37
C ALA A 122 2.95 13.62 5.33
N PRO A 123 3.50 14.78 5.73
CA PRO A 123 3.82 15.85 4.79
C PRO A 123 4.78 15.34 3.71
N VAL A 124 4.36 15.46 2.45
CA VAL A 124 5.20 15.10 1.29
C VAL A 124 6.11 16.28 0.93
N PRO A 125 7.43 16.09 0.84
CA PRO A 125 8.34 17.14 0.39
C PRO A 125 8.01 17.63 -1.02
N ALA A 126 8.06 18.94 -1.25
CA ALA A 126 7.72 19.55 -2.54
C ALA A 126 8.79 19.36 -3.64
N GLY A 127 9.94 18.75 -3.34
CA GLY A 127 11.05 18.56 -4.27
C GLY A 127 11.90 17.32 -3.97
N PRO A 128 12.90 17.02 -4.82
CA PRO A 128 13.74 15.83 -4.67
C PRO A 128 14.53 15.87 -3.36
N MET A 129 14.34 14.86 -2.51
CA MET A 129 15.10 14.71 -1.28
C MET A 129 16.44 14.04 -1.56
N PRO A 130 17.59 14.65 -1.21
CA PRO A 130 18.90 14.00 -1.32
C PRO A 130 18.99 12.79 -0.39
N ILE A 131 19.49 11.66 -0.89
CA ILE A 131 19.61 10.40 -0.14
C ILE A 131 20.96 9.71 -0.39
N GLY A 132 21.31 8.72 0.43
CA GLY A 132 22.46 7.83 0.20
C GLY A 132 22.09 6.60 -0.63
N TRP A 133 23.11 5.89 -1.13
CA TRP A 133 22.93 4.65 -1.91
C TRP A 133 22.28 3.51 -1.12
N ASP A 134 22.37 3.55 0.20
CA ASP A 134 21.81 2.58 1.15
C ASP A 134 20.46 3.01 1.73
N THR A 135 19.98 4.21 1.39
CA THR A 135 18.76 4.77 1.98
C THR A 135 17.52 4.09 1.41
N SER A 136 16.70 3.54 2.30
CA SER A 136 15.39 2.96 1.98
C SER A 136 14.25 3.95 2.18
N LEU A 137 13.06 3.62 1.66
CA LEU A 137 11.86 4.44 1.89
C LEU A 137 11.49 4.49 3.38
N ASP A 138 11.68 3.40 4.12
CA ASP A 138 11.46 3.37 5.57
C ASP A 138 12.41 4.32 6.31
N ALA A 139 13.70 4.33 5.93
CA ALA A 139 14.70 5.21 6.55
C ALA A 139 14.42 6.70 6.33
N THR A 140 13.68 7.05 5.29
CA THR A 140 13.26 8.45 5.02
C THR A 140 12.09 8.91 5.90
N GLY A 141 11.41 7.98 6.58
CA GLY A 141 10.16 8.25 7.29
C GLY A 141 8.95 8.46 6.38
N GLN A 142 9.09 8.26 5.06
CA GLN A 142 8.03 8.53 4.07
C GLN A 142 7.24 7.29 3.63
N ALA A 143 7.54 6.10 4.18
CA ALA A 143 6.80 4.87 3.86
C ALA A 143 5.30 4.94 4.22
N GLY A 144 4.91 5.83 5.13
CA GLY A 144 3.51 6.11 5.46
C GLY A 144 2.77 6.98 4.44
N ALA A 145 3.48 7.64 3.50
CA ALA A 145 2.92 8.54 2.49
C ALA A 145 2.29 7.77 1.32
N VAL A 146 1.47 6.77 1.63
CA VAL A 146 0.90 5.83 0.65
C VAL A 146 0.08 6.56 -0.39
N GLY A 147 0.23 6.16 -1.65
CA GLY A 147 -0.36 6.82 -2.82
C GLY A 147 0.39 8.09 -3.27
N ALA A 148 1.26 8.65 -2.43
CA ALA A 148 2.09 9.78 -2.84
C ALA A 148 3.18 9.33 -3.81
N THR A 149 3.52 10.23 -4.74
CA THR A 149 4.74 10.12 -5.53
C THR A 149 5.80 11.00 -4.89
N LEU A 150 6.91 10.40 -4.46
CA LEU A 150 8.03 11.08 -3.82
C LEU A 150 9.18 11.16 -4.80
N ALA A 151 9.90 12.29 -4.79
CA ALA A 151 11.11 12.46 -5.56
C ALA A 151 12.35 12.33 -4.66
N PHE A 152 13.33 11.58 -5.11
CA PHE A 152 14.61 11.39 -4.42
C PHE A 152 15.76 11.72 -5.35
N LEU A 153 16.81 12.36 -4.83
CA LEU A 153 18.04 12.65 -5.57
C LEU A 153 19.13 11.66 -5.15
N CYS A 154 19.44 10.73 -6.05
CA CYS A 154 20.53 9.78 -5.90
C CYS A 154 21.86 10.43 -6.29
N PRO A 155 22.91 10.33 -5.45
CA PRO A 155 24.21 10.91 -5.75
C PRO A 155 24.94 10.09 -6.83
N PRO A 156 25.81 10.73 -7.63
CA PRO A 156 26.75 9.98 -8.47
C PRO A 156 27.64 9.11 -7.58
N GLY A 157 27.88 7.86 -7.97
CA GLY A 157 28.68 6.94 -7.18
C GLY A 157 28.39 5.48 -7.50
N GLN A 158 28.94 4.59 -6.70
CA GLN A 158 28.71 3.15 -6.86
C GLN A 158 27.79 2.64 -5.74
N PRO A 159 26.99 1.61 -6.03
CA PRO A 159 26.32 0.76 -5.06
C PRO A 159 27.13 0.45 -3.81
N GLY A 160 26.54 0.70 -2.63
CA GLY A 160 26.98 0.06 -1.39
C GLY A 160 26.45 -1.37 -1.25
N ALA A 161 26.79 -2.06 -0.16
CA ALA A 161 26.30 -3.41 0.14
C ALA A 161 24.89 -3.42 0.75
N ALA A 162 23.91 -2.78 0.09
CA ALA A 162 22.53 -2.73 0.55
C ALA A 162 21.65 -3.75 -0.19
N GLY A 163 20.67 -4.31 0.51
CA GLY A 163 19.73 -5.28 -0.04
C GLY A 163 18.66 -4.61 -0.92
N VAL A 164 18.23 -5.36 -1.95
CA VAL A 164 17.06 -5.04 -2.77
C VAL A 164 16.18 -6.28 -2.81
N TRP A 165 14.89 -6.11 -2.53
CA TRP A 165 13.91 -7.19 -2.58
C TRP A 165 12.82 -6.84 -3.58
N GLY A 166 12.55 -7.75 -4.50
CA GLY A 166 11.58 -7.54 -5.57
C GLY A 166 12.12 -6.97 -6.88
N THR A 167 11.24 -6.87 -7.86
CA THR A 167 11.52 -6.48 -9.25
C THR A 167 10.36 -5.66 -9.76
N ASP A 168 10.63 -4.41 -10.15
CA ASP A 168 9.64 -3.37 -10.52
C ASP A 168 8.68 -2.96 -9.39
N LEU A 169 8.40 -3.86 -8.46
CA LEU A 169 7.79 -3.68 -7.15
C LEU A 169 8.82 -4.06 -6.10
N TYR A 170 9.15 -3.13 -5.21
CA TYR A 170 10.19 -3.29 -4.19
C TYR A 170 9.61 -3.14 -2.79
N THR A 171 10.15 -3.86 -1.82
CA THR A 171 9.82 -3.66 -0.40
C THR A 171 10.28 -2.27 0.04
N SER A 172 9.59 -1.63 0.98
CA SER A 172 9.93 -0.29 1.47
C SER A 172 11.31 -0.17 2.13
N ASP A 173 11.87 -1.28 2.60
CA ASP A 173 13.19 -1.36 3.20
C ASP A 173 14.31 -1.59 2.17
N SER A 174 13.97 -1.79 0.89
CA SER A 174 14.94 -1.82 -0.21
C SER A 174 15.59 -0.44 -0.41
N ALA A 175 16.89 -0.43 -0.67
CA ALA A 175 17.61 0.82 -0.96
C ALA A 175 17.13 1.45 -2.28
N ILE A 176 16.67 2.71 -2.24
CA ILE A 176 15.98 3.38 -3.35
C ILE A 176 16.91 3.52 -4.57
N CYS A 177 18.14 4.01 -4.38
CA CYS A 177 19.08 4.20 -5.50
C CYS A 177 19.54 2.86 -6.10
N MET A 178 19.70 1.83 -5.27
CA MET A 178 20.01 0.47 -5.73
C MET A 178 18.86 -0.11 -6.55
N ALA A 179 17.63 0.02 -6.09
CA ALA A 179 16.44 -0.41 -6.82
C ALA A 179 16.24 0.38 -8.12
N ALA A 180 16.60 1.67 -8.13
CA ALA A 180 16.55 2.52 -9.32
C ALA A 180 17.56 2.04 -10.38
N GLN A 181 18.79 1.73 -9.97
CA GLN A 181 19.78 1.12 -10.85
C GLN A 181 19.33 -0.27 -11.31
N HIS A 182 18.83 -1.10 -10.40
CA HIS A 182 18.30 -2.43 -10.72
C HIS A 182 17.26 -2.35 -11.83
N ARG A 183 16.32 -1.41 -11.75
CA ARG A 183 15.32 -1.16 -12.79
C ARG A 183 15.87 -0.48 -14.06
N GLY A 184 17.08 0.08 -14.01
CA GLY A 184 17.67 0.84 -15.10
C GLY A 184 17.16 2.27 -15.22
N VAL A 185 16.59 2.84 -14.14
CA VAL A 185 16.12 4.23 -14.09
C VAL A 185 17.28 5.22 -14.02
N ILE A 186 18.38 4.84 -13.35
CA ILE A 186 19.60 5.66 -13.24
C ILE A 186 20.85 4.85 -13.57
N ALA A 187 21.88 5.55 -14.05
CA ALA A 187 23.23 5.00 -14.16
C ALA A 187 24.05 5.41 -12.92
N PRO A 188 24.77 4.48 -12.27
CA PRO A 188 25.45 4.75 -11.00
C PRO A 188 26.42 5.93 -11.07
N GLY A 189 27.23 6.00 -12.12
CA GLY A 189 28.23 7.07 -12.30
C GLY A 189 27.64 8.49 -12.39
N ALA A 190 26.36 8.64 -12.76
CA ALA A 190 25.69 9.93 -12.87
C ALA A 190 24.74 10.22 -11.70
N GLY A 191 24.17 9.18 -11.07
CA GLY A 191 23.05 9.34 -10.14
C GLY A 191 21.81 9.89 -10.86
N GLY A 192 21.00 10.67 -10.15
CA GLY A 192 19.86 11.38 -10.75
C GLY A 192 18.64 11.45 -9.85
N VAL A 193 17.63 12.18 -10.32
CA VAL A 193 16.32 12.25 -9.65
C VAL A 193 15.50 11.02 -10.05
N VAL A 194 14.96 10.33 -9.05
CA VAL A 194 14.03 9.21 -9.23
C VAL A 194 12.70 9.54 -8.57
N GLN A 195 11.61 9.10 -9.20
CA GLN A 195 10.28 9.22 -8.62
C GLN A 195 9.80 7.84 -8.20
N VAL A 196 9.34 7.73 -6.95
CA VAL A 196 8.74 6.49 -6.45
C VAL A 196 7.30 6.74 -6.03
N LEU A 197 6.43 5.82 -6.39
CA LEU A 197 5.08 5.74 -5.85
C LEU A 197 5.10 4.87 -4.60
N VAL A 198 4.66 5.42 -3.47
CA VAL A 198 4.52 4.66 -2.23
C VAL A 198 3.25 3.82 -2.29
N LEU A 199 3.38 2.55 -1.96
CA LEU A 199 2.33 1.55 -2.04
C LEU A 199 2.13 0.87 -0.68
N GLY A 200 0.97 0.23 -0.54
CA GLY A 200 0.61 -0.55 0.64
C GLY A 200 1.24 -1.94 0.65
N ARG A 201 0.64 -2.80 1.48
CA ARG A 201 1.07 -4.19 1.67
C ARG A 201 0.97 -4.97 0.36
N GLN A 202 1.95 -5.81 0.12
CA GLN A 202 1.95 -6.79 -0.97
C GLN A 202 2.22 -8.17 -0.37
N ASP A 203 1.68 -9.21 -1.00
CA ASP A 203 1.80 -10.58 -0.49
C ASP A 203 3.10 -11.28 -0.88
N ALA A 204 3.75 -10.82 -1.96
CA ALA A 204 4.99 -11.39 -2.45
C ALA A 204 5.75 -10.41 -3.36
N PHE A 205 7.06 -10.61 -3.44
CA PHE A 205 7.99 -9.87 -4.29
C PHE A 205 8.89 -10.85 -5.02
N ALA A 206 8.99 -10.72 -6.34
CA ALA A 206 9.85 -11.56 -7.16
C ALA A 206 11.23 -10.91 -7.37
N GLY A 207 12.30 -11.59 -7.00
CA GLY A 207 13.69 -11.18 -7.22
C GLY A 207 14.14 -11.39 -8.67
N SER A 208 15.13 -10.61 -9.10
CA SER A 208 15.81 -10.81 -10.38
C SER A 208 17.21 -10.19 -10.37
N ALA A 209 17.95 -10.34 -11.47
CA ALA A 209 19.22 -9.65 -11.68
C ALA A 209 19.09 -8.70 -12.88
N ARG A 210 19.20 -7.40 -12.63
CA ARG A 210 19.08 -6.33 -13.64
C ARG A 210 19.97 -5.15 -13.27
N GLY A 211 20.43 -4.39 -14.25
CA GLY A 211 21.22 -3.17 -14.01
C GLY A 211 22.53 -3.39 -13.21
N GLY A 212 23.05 -4.62 -13.17
CA GLY A 212 24.22 -4.98 -12.36
C GLY A 212 23.93 -5.18 -10.86
N ILE A 213 22.65 -5.16 -10.46
CA ILE A 213 22.18 -5.43 -9.10
C ILE A 213 21.43 -6.76 -9.11
N ALA A 214 21.58 -7.55 -8.05
CA ALA A 214 20.72 -8.70 -7.78
C ALA A 214 19.73 -8.34 -6.68
N SER A 215 18.44 -8.57 -6.93
CA SER A 215 17.40 -8.51 -5.93
C SER A 215 16.92 -9.91 -5.54
N SER A 216 16.40 -10.04 -4.33
CA SER A 216 15.91 -11.30 -3.79
C SER A 216 14.38 -11.38 -3.80
N ASP A 217 13.85 -12.60 -3.84
CA ASP A 217 12.45 -12.84 -3.52
C ASP A 217 12.15 -12.44 -2.07
N TYR A 218 10.92 -12.02 -1.82
CA TYR A 218 10.44 -11.80 -0.46
C TYR A 218 8.94 -12.12 -0.33
N GLY A 219 8.53 -12.47 0.88
CA GLY A 219 7.13 -12.74 1.21
C GLY A 219 6.32 -11.48 1.42
N ALA A 220 5.26 -11.59 2.22
CA ALA A 220 4.40 -10.46 2.52
C ALA A 220 5.16 -9.33 3.24
N TRP A 221 4.94 -8.09 2.81
CA TRP A 221 5.56 -6.90 3.41
C TRP A 221 4.62 -5.71 3.36
N ASP A 222 4.57 -4.92 4.43
CA ASP A 222 3.49 -3.96 4.70
C ASP A 222 3.53 -2.70 3.82
N ARG A 223 4.69 -2.34 3.28
CA ARG A 223 4.88 -1.15 2.47
C ARG A 223 5.74 -1.45 1.27
N SER A 224 5.40 -0.92 0.11
CA SER A 224 6.15 -1.17 -1.10
C SER A 224 6.34 0.12 -1.88
N PHE A 225 7.20 0.09 -2.89
CA PHE A 225 7.30 1.16 -3.86
C PHE A 225 7.59 0.63 -5.25
N LEU A 226 7.26 1.45 -6.24
CA LEU A 226 7.69 1.27 -7.63
C LEU A 226 8.16 2.61 -8.19
N PHE A 227 8.94 2.57 -9.26
CA PHE A 227 9.37 3.79 -9.95
C PHE A 227 8.34 4.27 -10.97
N ARG A 228 8.13 5.59 -11.02
CA ARG A 228 7.27 6.31 -11.98
C ARG A 228 8.10 6.90 -13.12
#